data_AF-A0A1X1MRE4-F1
#
_entry.id   AF-A0A1X1MRE4-F1
#
_cell.length_a   1.000
_cell.length_b   1.000
_cell.length_c   1.000
_cell.angle_alpha   90.00
_cell.angle_beta   90.00
_cell.angle_gamma   90.00
#
_symmetry.space_group_name_H-M   'P 1'
#
loop_
_entity.id
_entity.type
_entity.pdbx_description
1 polymer ?
#
loop_
_entity_poly.entity_id
_entity_poly.type
_entity_poly.pdbx_seq_one_letter_code
_entity_poly.pdbx_strand_id
1 'polypeptide(L)' 'MKDNTDPLQSAPKDVQLAVDLIYLFESNHIDPSTALSALEMVKTDLLRKLSETA' A
#
# COMPACT_ATOMS: atom_id res chain seq x y z
N MET A 1 15.01 -26.97 -10.13
CA MET A 1 14.30 -25.69 -10.21
C MET A 1 14.15 -25.17 -8.79
N LYS A 2 14.51 -23.91 -8.52
CA LYS A 2 14.20 -23.30 -7.22
C LYS A 2 12.74 -22.86 -7.33
N ASP A 3 11.87 -23.49 -6.55
CA ASP A 3 10.50 -23.04 -6.36
C ASP A 3 10.54 -21.67 -5.68
N ASN A 4 10.58 -20.63 -6.50
CA ASN A 4 10.41 -19.24 -6.10
C ASN A 4 8.91 -19.01 -5.86
N THR A 5 8.34 -19.69 -4.86
CA THR A 5 7.05 -19.28 -4.29
C THR A 5 7.36 -18.07 -3.43
N ASP A 6 7.54 -16.92 -4.07
CA ASP A 6 7.65 -15.65 -3.37
C ASP A 6 6.34 -15.48 -2.58
N PRO A 7 6.33 -15.59 -1.25
CA PRO A 7 5.11 -15.66 -0.46
C PRO A 7 4.25 -14.39 -0.62
N LEU A 8 4.85 -13.31 -1.12
CA LEU A 8 4.19 -12.07 -1.51
C LEU A 8 3.29 -12.26 -2.74
N GLN A 9 3.70 -13.04 -3.76
CA GLN A 9 2.92 -13.22 -4.99
C GLN A 9 1.61 -13.99 -4.76
N SER A 10 1.54 -14.80 -3.70
CA SER A 10 0.34 -15.55 -3.31
C SER A 10 -0.54 -14.84 -2.28
N ALA A 11 -0.12 -13.66 -1.79
CA ALA A 11 -0.86 -12.91 -0.79
C ALA A 11 -2.10 -12.20 -1.39
N PRO A 12 -3.10 -11.83 -0.59
CA PRO A 12 -4.17 -10.93 -1.02
C PRO A 12 -3.63 -9.62 -1.62
N LYS A 13 -4.34 -9.05 -2.62
CA LYS A 13 -3.86 -7.86 -3.37
C LYS A 13 -3.59 -6.65 -2.49
N ASP A 14 -4.40 -6.46 -1.46
CA ASP A 14 -4.26 -5.42 -0.43
C ASP A 14 -2.99 -5.61 0.40
N VAL A 15 -2.64 -6.85 0.74
CA VAL A 15 -1.39 -7.17 1.44
C VAL A 15 -0.17 -6.91 0.55
N GLN A 16 -0.22 -7.32 -0.72
CA GLN A 16 0.85 -7.04 -1.68
C GLN A 16 1.08 -5.53 -1.84
N LEU A 17 -0.01 -4.77 -2.02
CA LEU A 17 0.05 -3.32 -2.15
C LEU A 17 0.61 -2.66 -0.88
N ALA A 18 0.25 -3.13 0.31
CA ALA A 18 0.79 -2.59 1.55
C ALA A 18 2.31 -2.80 1.64
N VAL A 19 2.81 -3.96 1.22
CA VAL A 19 4.26 -4.25 1.18
C VAL A 19 4.96 -3.34 0.17
N ASP A 20 4.39 -3.17 -1.03
CA ASP A 20 4.95 -2.28 -2.05
C ASP A 20 5.02 -0.82 -1.54
N LEU A 21 3.98 -0.34 -0.87
CA LEU A 21 3.94 1.01 -0.30
C LEU A 21 4.97 1.21 0.82
N ILE A 22 5.14 0.21 1.71
CA ILE A 22 6.18 0.25 2.76
C ILE A 22 7.56 0.35 2.12
N TYR A 23 7.86 -0.51 1.14
CA TYR A 23 9.13 -0.47 0.42
C TYR A 23 9.37 0.89 -0.25
N LEU A 24 8.33 1.49 -0.85
CA LEU A 24 8.39 2.81 -1.47
C LEU A 24 8.73 3.90 -0.44
N PHE A 25 8.10 3.90 0.72
CA PHE A 25 8.36 4.89 1.77
C PHE A 25 9.77 4.76 2.35
N GLU A 26 10.22 3.54 2.62
CA GLU A 26 11.56 3.27 3.13
C GLU A 26 12.63 3.65 2.12
N SER A 27 12.47 3.26 0.85
CA SER A 27 13.43 3.57 -0.22
C SER A 27 13.60 5.07 -0.47
N ASN A 28 12.54 5.84 -0.21
CA ASN A 28 12.56 7.31 -0.32
C ASN A 28 12.85 8.02 1.00
N HIS A 29 13.18 7.28 2.08
CA HIS A 29 13.48 7.83 3.40
C HIS A 29 12.37 8.75 3.93
N ILE A 30 11.11 8.40 3.67
CA ILE A 30 9.96 9.17 4.13
C ILE A 30 9.76 8.93 5.62
N ASP A 31 9.64 10.01 6.40
CA ASP A 31 9.34 9.91 7.82
C ASP A 31 7.99 9.19 8.05
N PRO A 32 7.90 8.22 8.99
CA PRO A 32 6.66 7.47 9.22
C PRO A 32 5.45 8.35 9.55
N SER A 33 5.65 9.46 10.25
CA SER A 33 4.55 10.39 10.59
C SER A 33 4.03 11.10 9.34
N THR A 34 4.94 11.45 8.42
CA THR A 34 4.61 12.04 7.13
C THR A 34 3.88 11.02 6.23
N ALA A 35 4.37 9.77 6.19
CA ALA A 35 3.73 8.70 5.43
C ALA A 35 2.30 8.41 5.93
N LEU A 36 2.11 8.32 7.25
CA LEU A 36 0.79 8.13 7.85
C LEU A 36 -0.17 9.27 7.53
N SER A 37 0.29 10.53 7.61
CA SER A 37 -0.52 11.69 7.25
C SER A 37 -0.97 11.64 5.77
N ALA A 38 -0.06 11.29 4.85
CA ALA A 38 -0.38 11.13 3.44
C ALA A 38 -1.36 9.98 3.19
N LEU A 39 -1.19 8.84 3.86
CA LEU A 39 -2.08 7.69 3.74
C LEU A 39 -3.50 8.01 4.19
N GLU A 40 -3.71 8.83 5.24
CA GLU A 40 -5.05 9.27 5.63
C GLU A 40 -5.71 10.17 4.56
N MET A 41 -4.94 11.00 3.86
CA MET A 41 -5.47 11.79 2.74
C MET A 41 -5.87 10.88 1.56
N VAL A 42 -5.03 9.91 1.21
CA VAL A 42 -5.31 8.92 0.16
C VAL A 42 -6.56 8.11 0.50
N LYS A 43 -6.66 7.60 1.72
CA LYS A 43 -7.84 6.88 2.22
C LYS A 43 -9.11 7.72 2.09
N THR A 44 -9.05 9.00 2.48
CA THR A 44 -10.18 9.92 2.34
C THR A 44 -10.60 10.11 0.88
N ASP A 45 -9.65 10.25 -0.05
CA ASP A 45 -9.94 10.34 -1.50
C ASP A 45 -10.60 9.06 -2.03
N LEU A 46 -10.08 7.89 -1.64
CA LEU A 46 -10.64 6.60 -2.04
C LEU A 46 -12.07 6.39 -1.51
N LEU A 47 -12.32 6.74 -0.24
CA LEU A 47 -13.66 6.69 0.36
C LEU A 47 -14.66 7.59 -0.38
N ARG A 48 -14.22 8.80 -0.75
CA ARG A 48 -15.04 9.71 -1.56
C ARG A 48 -15.38 9.09 -2.91
N LYS A 49 -14.41 8.51 -3.63
CA LYS A 49 -14.65 7.85 -4.92
C LYS A 49 -15.62 6.67 -4.83
N LEU A 50 -15.52 5.88 -3.74
CA LEU A 50 -16.48 4.81 -3.47
C LEU A 50 -17.89 5.34 -3.20
N SER A 51 -18.00 6.51 -2.55
CA SER A 51 -19.27 7.16 -2.26
C SER A 51 -19.88 7.88 -3.47
N GLU A 52 -19.05 8.37 -4.40
CA GLU A 52 -19.47 9.03 -5.65
C GLU A 52 -19.99 8.02 -6.70
N THR A 53 -19.78 6.73 -6.49
CA THR A 53 -20.25 5.64 -7.38
C THR A 53 -21.54 4.98 -6.87
N ALA A 54 -22.20 5.58 -5.86
CA ALA A 54 -23.46 5.11 -5.27
C ALA A 54 -24.69 5.91 -5.78
#